data_AF-A0A318AY81-F1
#
_entry.id   AF-A0A318AY81-F1
#
_cell.length_a   1.000
_cell.length_b   1.000
_cell.length_c   1.000
_cell.angle_alpha   90.00
_cell.angle_beta   90.00
_cell.angle_gamma   90.00
#
_symmetry.space_group_name_H-M   'P 1'
#
loop_
_entity.id
_entity.type
_entity.pdbx_description
1 polymer ?
#
loop_
_entity_poly.entity_id
_entity_poly.type
_entity_poly.pdbx_seq_one_letter_code
_entity_poly.pdbx_strand_id
1 'polypeptide(L)'
;METLSRTAARLRPWAWPGDPLPRLLFFTDPVRTPDPEGVAERLPAGAGIVYRPFDAADAVERGLRLAEIARRRGLLLLAGADVALAEAIGAHG
;
A
#
# COMPACT_ATOMS: atom_id res chain seq x y z
N MET A 1 0.94 14.63 -5.36
CA MET A 1 -0.10 13.58 -5.23
C MET A 1 -1.41 13.92 -5.93
N GLU A 2 -1.85 15.17 -5.94
CA GLU A 2 -3.17 15.55 -6.47
C GLU A 2 -3.40 15.20 -7.96
N THR A 3 -2.41 15.45 -8.83
CA THR A 3 -2.51 15.11 -10.27
C THR A 3 -2.68 13.61 -10.51
N LEU A 4 -1.91 12.77 -9.80
CA LEU A 4 -2.01 11.31 -9.92
C LEU A 4 -3.35 10.80 -9.43
N SER A 5 -3.82 11.32 -8.29
CA SER A 5 -5.15 10.99 -7.74
C SER A 5 -6.26 11.35 -8.73
N ARG A 6 -6.22 12.55 -9.31
CA ARG A 6 -7.22 13.02 -10.29
C ARG A 6 -7.24 12.17 -11.55
N THR A 7 -6.08 11.75 -12.04
CA THR A 7 -6.00 10.85 -13.20
C THR A 7 -6.54 9.46 -12.86
N ALA A 8 -6.16 8.89 -11.71
CA ALA A 8 -6.68 7.61 -11.25
C ALA A 8 -8.22 7.66 -11.10
N ALA A 9 -8.75 8.77 -10.60
CA ALA A 9 -10.18 9.03 -10.45
C ALA A 9 -10.98 9.11 -11.77
N ARG A 10 -10.32 9.04 -12.93
CA ARG A 10 -10.95 8.97 -14.26
C ARG A 10 -10.92 7.57 -14.89
N LEU A 11 -10.17 6.62 -14.32
CA LEU A 11 -10.05 5.25 -14.84
C LEU A 11 -11.29 4.41 -14.54
N ARG A 12 -11.75 3.55 -15.44
CA ARG A 12 -12.89 2.65 -15.13
C ARG A 12 -12.56 1.83 -13.88
N PRO A 13 -13.46 1.73 -12.88
CA PRO A 13 -13.23 0.88 -11.73
C PRO A 13 -13.10 -0.58 -12.17
N TRP A 14 -12.31 -1.36 -11.44
CA TRP A 14 -12.18 -2.78 -11.71
C TRP A 14 -13.46 -3.48 -11.27
N ALA A 15 -14.09 -4.23 -12.18
CA ALA A 15 -15.16 -5.15 -11.82
C ALA A 15 -14.51 -6.43 -11.28
N TRP A 16 -14.38 -6.52 -9.95
CA TRP A 16 -13.89 -7.71 -9.25
C TRP A 16 -14.95 -8.18 -8.24
N PRO A 17 -15.18 -9.50 -8.07
CA PRO A 17 -16.04 -9.98 -6.99
C PRO A 17 -15.38 -9.69 -5.63
N GLY A 18 -15.90 -8.70 -4.89
CA GLY A 18 -15.36 -8.28 -3.59
C GLY A 18 -15.15 -6.77 -3.51
N ASP A 19 -14.23 -6.34 -2.64
CA ASP A 19 -13.87 -4.92 -2.52
C ASP A 19 -13.22 -4.42 -3.83
N PRO A 20 -13.58 -3.20 -4.29
CA PRO A 20 -13.07 -2.66 -5.54
C PRO A 20 -11.55 -2.45 -5.44
N LEU A 21 -10.83 -2.97 -6.43
CA LEU A 21 -9.38 -2.80 -6.49
C LEU A 21 -9.01 -1.31 -6.59
N PRO A 22 -7.95 -0.87 -5.89
CA PRO A 22 -7.52 0.51 -5.88
C PRO A 22 -7.09 0.97 -7.28
N ARG A 23 -7.51 2.18 -7.65
CA ARG A 23 -7.20 2.78 -8.96
C ARG A 23 -5.81 3.42 -9.01
N LEU A 24 -5.16 3.51 -7.85
CA LEU A 24 -3.81 4.01 -7.67
C LEU A 24 -3.07 3.05 -6.73
N LEU A 25 -1.98 2.48 -7.21
CA LEU A 25 -1.08 1.64 -6.44
C LEU A 25 0.26 2.34 -6.25
N PHE A 26 0.74 2.34 -5.01
CA PHE A 26 2.08 2.76 -4.64
C PHE A 26 2.92 1.53 -4.30
N PHE A 27 3.97 1.29 -5.08
CA PHE A 27 4.91 0.20 -4.83
C PHE A 27 6.07 0.72 -4.01
N THR A 28 6.29 0.16 -2.82
CA THR A 28 7.48 0.48 -2.04
C THR A 28 8.69 -0.23 -2.63
N ASP A 29 9.86 0.35 -2.40
CA ASP A 29 11.15 -0.24 -2.73
C ASP A 29 12.17 0.36 -1.74
N PRO A 30 12.90 -0.44 -0.94
CA PRO A 30 13.76 0.08 0.12
C PRO A 30 14.87 1.00 -0.38
N VAL A 31 15.33 0.81 -1.63
CA VAL A 31 16.42 1.59 -2.23
C VAL A 31 15.88 2.90 -2.84
N ARG A 32 14.73 2.86 -3.50
CA ARG A 32 14.14 4.01 -4.20
C ARG A 32 13.22 4.85 -3.31
N THR A 33 12.67 4.25 -2.26
CA THR A 33 11.72 4.85 -1.34
C THR A 33 12.21 4.65 0.11
N PRO A 34 13.15 5.49 0.58
CA PRO A 34 13.68 5.35 1.93
C PRO A 34 12.63 5.64 3.03
N ASP A 35 11.60 6.43 2.72
CA ASP A 35 10.49 6.80 3.62
C ASP A 35 9.13 6.45 3.00
N PRO A 36 8.74 5.16 3.00
CA PRO A 36 7.43 4.74 2.50
C PRO A 36 6.28 5.23 3.39
N GLU A 37 6.48 5.37 4.69
CA GLU A 37 5.48 5.90 5.62
C GLU A 37 5.07 7.33 5.26
N GLY A 38 6.04 8.24 5.03
CA GLY A 38 5.76 9.61 4.62
C GLY A 38 5.08 9.72 3.26
N VAL A 39 5.25 8.74 2.36
CA VAL A 39 4.47 8.66 1.11
C VAL A 39 3.04 8.18 1.41
N ALA A 40 2.87 7.13 2.22
CA ALA A 40 1.58 6.58 2.61
C ALA A 40 0.67 7.63 3.26
N GLU A 41 1.22 8.51 4.10
CA GLU A 41 0.50 9.62 4.74
C GLU A 41 -0.09 10.64 3.75
N ARG A 42 0.37 10.63 2.50
CA ARG A 42 -0.06 11.56 1.45
C ARG A 42 -0.90 10.90 0.36
N LEU A 43 -1.08 9.58 0.42
CA LEU A 43 -1.88 8.84 -0.56
C LEU A 43 -3.37 9.14 -0.42
N PRO A 44 -4.12 9.37 -1.51
CA PRO A 44 -5.56 9.56 -1.42
C PRO A 44 -6.24 8.29 -0.86
N ALA A 45 -7.35 8.46 -0.14
CA ALA A 45 -8.17 7.34 0.32
C ALA A 45 -8.60 6.45 -0.87
N GLY A 46 -8.65 5.13 -0.65
CA GLY A 46 -8.91 4.14 -1.70
C GLY A 46 -7.72 3.85 -2.61
N ALA A 47 -6.54 4.42 -2.37
CA ALA A 47 -5.29 3.94 -2.97
C ALA A 47 -4.78 2.68 -2.25
N GLY A 48 -3.91 1.93 -2.91
CA GLY A 48 -3.24 0.76 -2.34
C GLY A 48 -1.73 0.93 -2.20
N ILE A 49 -1.16 0.32 -1.18
CA ILE A 49 0.26 0.18 -0.94
C ILE A 49 0.64 -1.28 -1.23
N VAL A 50 1.61 -1.49 -2.10
CA VAL A 50 2.26 -2.80 -2.30
C VAL A 50 3.61 -2.74 -1.58
N TYR A 51 3.65 -3.30 -0.39
CA TYR A 51 4.83 -3.29 0.48
C TYR A 51 5.81 -4.39 0.10
N ARG A 52 6.98 -3.99 -0.38
CA ARG A 52 8.05 -4.87 -0.87
C ARG A 52 9.32 -4.57 -0.09
N PRO A 53 9.53 -5.21 1.07
CA PRO A 53 10.74 -4.99 1.87
C PRO A 53 11.97 -5.72 1.35
N PHE A 54 11.81 -6.76 0.53
CA PHE A 54 12.89 -7.70 0.20
C PHE A 54 13.56 -8.20 1.49
N ASP A 55 14.89 -8.19 1.58
CA ASP A 55 15.66 -8.65 2.74
C ASP A 55 15.83 -7.58 3.84
N ALA A 56 14.95 -6.57 3.90
CA ALA A 56 15.04 -5.54 4.94
C ALA A 56 14.82 -6.13 6.33
N ALA A 57 15.80 -5.98 7.22
CA ALA A 57 15.76 -6.54 8.57
C ALA A 57 14.60 -6.00 9.43
N ASP A 58 14.12 -4.79 9.13
CA ASP A 58 13.02 -4.12 9.81
C ASP A 58 11.67 -4.28 9.08
N ALA A 59 11.57 -5.26 8.17
CA ALA A 59 10.39 -5.48 7.33
C ALA A 59 9.07 -5.52 8.11
N VAL A 60 9.02 -6.28 9.19
CA VAL A 60 7.80 -6.43 10.00
C VAL A 60 7.45 -5.13 10.73
N GLU A 61 8.43 -4.49 11.37
CA GLU A 61 8.21 -3.25 12.12
C GLU A 61 7.68 -2.13 11.19
N ARG A 62 8.31 -1.99 10.02
CA ARG A 62 7.91 -1.01 9.02
C ARG A 62 6.55 -1.36 8.39
N GLY A 63 6.30 -2.64 8.14
CA GLY A 63 5.00 -3.12 7.66
C GLY A 63 3.86 -2.84 8.65
N LEU A 64 4.09 -3.00 9.96
CA LEU A 64 3.11 -2.66 11.00
C LEU A 64 2.80 -1.16 11.04
N ARG A 65 3.81 -0.29 10.87
CA ARG A 65 3.58 1.15 10.72
C ARG A 65 2.72 1.47 9.50
N LEU A 66 3.01 0.83 8.36
CA LEU A 66 2.22 0.99 7.14
C LEU A 66 0.78 0.50 7.31
N ALA A 67 0.57 -0.61 8.04
CA ALA A 67 -0.76 -1.13 8.35
C ALA A 67 -1.60 -0.12 9.16
N GLU A 68 -1.00 0.50 10.17
CA GLU A 68 -1.68 1.52 10.97
C GLU A 68 -2.05 2.76 10.15
N ILE A 69 -1.13 3.22 9.28
CA ILE A 69 -1.43 4.32 8.35
C ILE A 69 -2.56 3.92 7.39
N ALA A 70 -2.50 2.72 6.82
CA ALA A 70 -3.49 2.23 5.86
C ALA A 70 -4.88 2.17 6.47
N ARG A 71 -5.00 1.60 7.68
CA ARG A 71 -6.25 1.55 8.45
C ARG A 71 -6.82 2.94 8.71
N ARG A 72 -6.01 3.88 9.18
CA ARG A 72 -6.45 5.25 9.49
C ARG A 72 -6.86 6.04 8.24
N ARG A 73 -6.21 5.78 7.11
CA ARG A 73 -6.35 6.56 5.86
C ARG A 73 -7.31 5.92 4.85
N GLY A 74 -7.82 4.73 5.12
CA GLY A 74 -8.65 3.96 4.19
C GLY A 74 -7.87 3.51 2.95
N LEU A 75 -6.65 3.00 3.15
CA LEU A 75 -5.80 2.46 2.10
C LEU A 75 -5.81 0.93 2.13
N LEU A 76 -5.67 0.31 0.97
CA LEU A 76 -5.40 -1.11 0.88
C LEU A 76 -3.90 -1.35 1.13
N LEU A 77 -3.54 -2.32 1.97
CA LEU A 77 -2.15 -2.75 2.15
C LEU A 77 -2.00 -4.19 1.64
N LEU A 78 -1.02 -4.41 0.76
CA LEU A 78 -0.65 -5.70 0.19
C LEU A 78 0.82 -6.00 0.48
N ALA A 79 1.14 -7.25 0.83
CA ALA A 79 2.51 -7.71 1.03
C ALA A 79 3.06 -8.33 -0.25
N GLY A 80 4.26 -7.91 -0.65
CA GLY A 80 4.89 -8.39 -1.87
C GLY A 80 5.53 -9.76 -1.71
N ALA A 81 4.89 -10.79 -2.28
CA ALA A 81 5.44 -12.15 -2.44
C ALA A 81 5.90 -12.87 -1.16
N ASP A 82 5.41 -12.45 0.00
CA ASP A 82 5.74 -13.06 1.30
C ASP A 82 4.46 -13.19 2.14
N VAL A 83 3.96 -14.42 2.26
CA VAL A 83 2.73 -14.76 3.02
C VAL A 83 2.96 -14.57 4.52
N ALA A 84 4.14 -14.92 5.03
CA ALA A 84 4.44 -14.79 6.46
C ALA A 84 4.48 -13.32 6.87
N LEU A 85 5.05 -12.46 6.01
CA LEU A 85 4.98 -11.02 6.19
C LEU A 85 3.54 -10.51 6.14
N ALA A 86 2.74 -10.97 5.17
CA ALA A 86 1.34 -10.58 5.03
C ALA A 86 0.54 -10.84 6.31
N GLU A 87 0.70 -12.04 6.88
CA GLU A 87 0.08 -12.43 8.15
C GLU A 87 0.59 -11.58 9.31
N ALA A 88 1.92 -11.39 9.42
CA ALA A 88 2.53 -10.66 10.52
C ALA A 88 2.06 -9.20 10.60
N ILE A 89 1.74 -8.58 9.48
CA ILE A 89 1.34 -7.16 9.41
C ILE A 89 -0.17 -6.97 9.21
N GLY A 90 -0.94 -8.05 9.05
CA GLY A 90 -2.37 -7.99 8.75
C GLY A 90 -2.68 -7.37 7.37
N ALA A 91 -1.87 -7.70 6.36
CA ALA A 91 -2.12 -7.25 4.99
C ALA A 91 -3.40 -7.88 4.41
N HIS A 92 -3.98 -7.22 3.40
CA HIS A 92 -5.21 -7.67 2.74
C HIS A 92 -4.95 -8.75 1.68
N GLY A 93 -3.68 -9.02 1.36
CA GLY A 93 -3.23 -10.01 0.39
C GLY A 93 -1.77 -9.82 0.01
#